data_AF-A0A381FJY2-F1
#
_entry.id   AF-A0A381FJY2-F1
#
_cell.length_a   1.000
_cell.length_b   1.000
_cell.length_c   1.000
_cell.angle_alpha   90.00
_cell.angle_beta   90.00
_cell.angle_gamma   90.00
#
_symmetry.space_group_name_H-M   'P 1'
#
loop_
_entity.id
_entity.type
_entity.pdbx_description
1 polymer ?
#
loop_
_entity_poly.entity_id
_entity_poly.type
_entity_poly.pdbx_seq_one_letter_code
_entity_poly.pdbx_strand_id
1 'polypeptide(L)'
;MKLNIKNETGRLRSVVLGQPNSMGGVPTLEESYDAKSYYTIEHNMYPKEADIISEMNAFEAVLKNMTFRFSVPILLKIIIRFLQEMWLL
;
A
#
# COMPACT_ATOMS: atom_id res chain seq x y z
N MET A 1 -7.34 -11.49 19.12
CA MET A 1 -7.23 -10.01 19.20
C MET A 1 -8.63 -9.44 19.39
N LYS A 2 -8.89 -8.56 20.37
CA LYS A 2 -10.21 -7.94 20.54
C LYS A 2 -10.22 -6.58 19.85
N LEU A 3 -10.73 -6.54 18.62
CA LEU A 3 -10.83 -5.32 17.81
C LEU A 3 -12.01 -4.47 18.28
N ASN A 4 -11.80 -3.16 18.42
CA ASN A 4 -12.84 -2.20 18.75
C ASN A 4 -12.65 -0.96 17.87
N ILE A 5 -13.13 -1.05 16.64
CA ILE A 5 -13.05 0.00 15.63
C ILE A 5 -14.44 0.62 15.53
N LYS A 6 -14.53 1.94 15.70
CA LYS A 6 -15.80 2.69 15.67
C LYS A 6 -15.89 3.70 14.53
N ASN A 7 -14.75 4.01 13.92
CA ASN A 7 -14.60 4.97 12.84
C ASN A 7 -13.26 4.73 12.14
N GLU A 8 -13.07 5.38 10.99
CA GLU A 8 -11.86 5.28 10.16
C GLU A 8 -10.83 6.38 10.46
N THR A 9 -11.26 7.50 11.04
CA THR A 9 -10.44 8.71 11.22
C THR A 9 -9.94 8.93 12.65
N GLY A 10 -10.36 8.10 13.60
CA GLY A 10 -9.93 8.18 14.99
C GLY A 10 -8.46 7.81 15.18
N ARG A 11 -7.96 8.00 16.40
CA ARG A 11 -6.54 7.72 16.72
C ARG A 11 -6.17 6.27 16.42
N LEU A 12 -5.23 6.09 15.50
CA LEU A 12 -4.68 4.78 15.14
C LEU A 12 -3.91 4.18 16.32
N ARG A 13 -4.30 2.98 16.75
CA ARG A 13 -3.65 2.25 17.86
C ARG A 13 -2.85 1.04 17.40
N SER A 14 -3.30 0.40 16.32
CA SER A 14 -2.68 -0.77 15.70
C SER A 14 -3.10 -0.80 14.25
N VAL A 15 -2.19 -1.19 13.37
CA VAL A 15 -2.43 -1.34 11.93
C VAL A 15 -1.77 -2.63 11.46
N VAL A 16 -2.32 -3.24 10.43
CA VAL A 16 -1.72 -4.36 9.71
C VAL A 16 -1.29 -3.83 8.35
N LEU A 17 -0.02 -4.01 8.00
CA LEU A 17 0.52 -3.67 6.68
C LEU A 17 0.57 -4.92 5.81
N GLY A 18 0.28 -4.74 4.53
CA GLY A 18 0.47 -5.79 3.53
C GLY A 18 1.96 -6.08 3.30
N GLN A 19 2.27 -7.27 2.81
CA GLN A 19 3.63 -7.61 2.39
C GLN A 19 3.85 -7.10 0.96
N PRO A 20 4.94 -6.34 0.71
CA PRO A 20 5.24 -5.84 -0.63
C PRO A 20 5.86 -6.91 -1.55
N ASN A 21 6.28 -8.04 -0.99
CA ASN A 21 6.90 -9.15 -1.73
C ASN A 21 5.85 -9.98 -2.48
N SER A 22 6.28 -10.61 -3.57
CA SER A 22 5.42 -11.44 -4.43
C SER A 22 4.34 -10.61 -5.12
N MET A 23 4.73 -9.45 -5.63
CA MET A 23 3.88 -8.67 -6.53
C MET A 23 3.51 -9.55 -7.74
N GLY A 24 2.26 -9.44 -8.20
CA GLY A 24 1.87 -10.10 -9.46
C GLY A 24 2.69 -9.55 -10.64
N GLY A 25 2.48 -10.14 -11.82
CA GLY A 25 3.02 -9.56 -13.04
C GLY A 25 2.47 -8.14 -13.27
N VAL A 26 3.18 -7.38 -14.12
CA VAL A 26 2.66 -6.10 -14.61
C VAL A 26 1.36 -6.39 -15.39
N PRO A 27 0.24 -5.75 -15.05
CA PRO A 27 -1.01 -5.96 -15.78
C PRO A 27 -0.90 -5.49 -17.22
N THR A 28 -1.70 -6.05 -18.12
CA THR A 28 -1.77 -5.55 -19.51
C THR A 28 -2.52 -4.21 -19.58
N LEU A 29 -2.41 -3.52 -20.72
CA LEU A 29 -3.12 -2.26 -20.93
C LEU A 29 -4.65 -2.44 -20.82
N GLU A 30 -5.17 -3.56 -21.30
CA GLU A 30 -6.59 -3.92 -21.24
C GLU A 30 -7.07 -4.26 -19.83
N GLU A 31 -6.16 -4.72 -18.96
CA GLU A 31 -6.42 -4.99 -17.55
C GLU A 31 -6.32 -3.72 -16.68
N SER A 32 -5.73 -2.65 -17.22
CA SER A 32 -5.63 -1.37 -16.52
C SER A 32 -7.00 -0.70 -16.45
N TYR A 33 -7.47 -0.42 -15.23
CA TYR A 33 -8.80 0.14 -15.00
C TYR A 33 -8.77 1.67 -14.84
N ASP A 34 -7.60 2.28 -14.66
CA ASP A 34 -7.43 3.72 -14.45
C ASP A 34 -6.40 4.34 -15.39
N ALA A 35 -6.60 5.62 -15.73
CA ALA A 35 -5.77 6.34 -16.70
C ALA A 35 -4.29 6.45 -16.29
N LYS A 36 -3.99 6.48 -14.99
CA LYS A 36 -2.59 6.56 -14.52
C LYS A 36 -1.90 5.22 -14.69
N SER A 37 -2.54 4.12 -14.29
CA SER A 37 -2.03 2.78 -14.55
C SER A 37 -1.81 2.56 -16.04
N TYR A 38 -2.80 2.89 -16.88
CA TYR A 38 -2.67 2.83 -18.34
C TYR A 38 -1.42 3.57 -18.83
N TYR A 39 -1.27 4.84 -18.45
CA TYR A 39 -0.14 5.68 -18.83
C TYR A 39 1.21 5.09 -18.37
N THR A 40 1.30 4.63 -17.12
CA THR A 40 2.54 4.05 -16.58
C THR A 40 2.90 2.73 -17.26
N ILE A 41 1.92 1.90 -17.61
CA ILE A 41 2.16 0.64 -18.33
C ILE A 41 2.61 0.95 -19.76
N GLU A 42 1.92 1.86 -20.46
CA GLU A 42 2.25 2.30 -21.82
C GLU A 42 3.68 2.86 -21.91
N HIS A 43 4.11 3.59 -20.89
CA HIS A 43 5.44 4.22 -20.84
C HIS A 43 6.51 3.35 -20.14
N ASN A 44 6.22 2.09 -19.80
CA ASN A 44 7.13 1.19 -19.06
C ASN A 44 7.61 1.76 -17.71
N MET A 45 6.77 2.57 -17.06
CA MET A 45 6.99 3.20 -15.76
C MET A 45 6.15 2.59 -14.63
N TYR A 46 5.52 1.43 -14.86
CA TYR A 46 4.81 0.72 -13.79
C TYR A 46 5.81 0.32 -12.69
N PRO A 47 5.49 0.53 -11.40
CA PRO A 47 6.43 0.32 -10.31
C PRO A 47 6.91 -1.12 -10.25
N LYS A 48 8.21 -1.30 -10.03
CA LYS A 48 8.80 -2.61 -9.81
C LYS A 48 8.63 -3.00 -8.35
N GLU A 49 8.75 -4.30 -8.06
CA GLU A 49 8.65 -4.80 -6.69
C GLU A 49 9.62 -4.08 -5.73
N ALA A 50 10.84 -3.78 -6.18
CA ALA A 50 11.83 -3.05 -5.38
C ALA A 50 11.37 -1.63 -4.99
N ASP A 51 10.68 -0.94 -5.89
CA ASP A 51 10.17 0.42 -5.63
C ASP A 51 9.08 0.37 -4.54
N ILE A 52 8.18 -0.60 -4.64
CA ILE A 52 7.10 -0.83 -3.67
C ILE A 52 7.65 -1.26 -2.31
N ILE A 53 8.67 -2.13 -2.27
CA ILE A 53 9.33 -2.52 -1.02
C ILE A 53 9.94 -1.30 -0.34
N SER A 54 10.64 -0.44 -1.09
CA SER A 54 11.26 0.76 -0.54
C SER A 54 10.21 1.72 0.06
N GLU A 55 9.13 1.96 -0.67
CA GLU A 55 8.05 2.84 -0.21
C GLU A 55 7.31 2.26 1.01
N MET A 56 7.06 0.95 1.03
CA MET A 56 6.43 0.28 2.17
C MET A 56 7.30 0.34 3.43
N ASN A 57 8.62 0.18 3.29
CA ASN A 57 9.57 0.31 4.40
C ASN A 57 9.60 1.73 4.97
N ALA A 58 9.55 2.74 4.09
CA ALA A 58 9.46 4.14 4.52
C ALA A 58 8.15 4.42 5.27
N PHE A 59 7.02 3.91 4.76
CA PHE A 59 5.73 4.03 5.40
C PHE A 59 5.67 3.32 6.76
N GLU A 60 6.24 2.12 6.85
CA GLU A 60 6.38 1.38 8.10
C GLU A 60 7.19 2.18 9.14
N ALA A 61 8.28 2.83 8.73
CA ALA A 61 9.09 3.66 9.61
C ALA A 61 8.29 4.84 10.20
N VAL A 62 7.47 5.51 9.38
CA VAL A 62 6.58 6.58 9.85
C VAL A 62 5.56 6.05 10.85
N LEU A 63 4.93 4.90 10.57
CA LEU A 63 3.94 4.29 11.46
C LEU A 63 4.54 3.85 12.79
N LYS A 64 5.77 3.32 12.79
CA LYS A 64 6.51 2.97 14.01
C LYS A 64 6.77 4.18 14.90
N ASN A 65 7.03 5.35 14.31
CA ASN A 65 7.23 6.58 15.07
C ASN A 65 5.92 7.13 15.68
N MET A 66 4.77 6.88 15.07
CA MET A 66 3.48 7.43 15.50
C MET A 66 2.66 6.51 16.42
N THR A 67 2.87 5.19 16.37
CA THR A 67 1.99 4.20 17.03
C THR A 67 2.73 3.35 18.07
N PHE A 68 2.07 3.09 19.21
CA PHE A 68 2.69 2.37 20.34
C PHE A 68 2.65 0.83 20.20
N ARG A 69 1.89 0.29 19.23
CA ARG A 69 1.80 -1.15 18.97
C ARG A 69 1.71 -1.41 17.46
N PHE A 70 2.81 -1.89 16.90
CA PHE A 70 2.90 -2.42 15.55
C PHE A 70 2.87 -3.96 15.63
N SER A 71 2.05 -4.61 14.81
CA SER A 71 1.99 -6.08 14.73
C SER A 71 1.97 -6.47 13.27
N VAL A 72 2.90 -7.34 12.88
CA VAL A 72 2.96 -7.94 11.54
C VAL A 72 2.35 -9.34 11.61
N PRO A 73 1.08 -9.54 11.24
CA PRO A 73 0.60 -10.87 10.90
C PRO A 73 0.31 -11.01 9.40
N ILE A 74 0.46 -12.25 8.98
CA ILE A 74 0.32 -12.82 7.64
C ILE A 74 -1.01 -12.49 6.96
N LEU A 75 -0.89 -12.20 5.65
CA LEU A 75 -1.93 -12.16 4.61
C LEU A 75 -3.15 -11.28 4.87
N LEU A 76 -3.13 -10.07 4.30
CA LEU A 76 -4.35 -9.45 3.77
C LEU A 76 -4.02 -8.65 2.49
N LYS A 77 -4.54 -9.14 1.37
CA LYS A 77 -4.40 -8.60 0.02
C LYS A 77 -5.34 -7.40 -0.14
N ILE A 78 -5.00 -6.24 0.42
CA ILE A 78 -5.68 -4.97 0.11
C ILE A 78 -4.67 -3.83 0.21
N ILE A 79 -3.97 -3.51 -0.88
CA ILE A 79 -3.40 -2.17 -1.09
C ILE A 79 -3.64 -1.79 -2.56
N ILE A 80 -4.82 -1.26 -2.84
CA ILE A 80 -5.05 -0.34 -3.95
C ILE A 80 -5.97 0.76 -3.40
N ARG A 81 -5.39 1.73 -2.71
CA ARG A 81 -6.01 3.05 -2.46
C ARG A 81 -5.07 4.05 -1.80
N PHE A 82 -4.11 3.59 -1.00
CA PHE A 82 -3.28 4.49 -0.19
C PHE A 82 -2.14 5.18 -0.96
N LEU A 83 -1.74 4.64 -2.11
CA LEU A 83 -0.71 5.24 -2.98
C LEU A 83 -1.27 6.17 -4.06
N GLN A 84 -2.60 6.22 -4.21
CA GLN A 84 -3.25 7.06 -5.23
C GLN A 84 -3.31 8.55 -4.80
N GLU A 85 -3.36 8.83 -3.49
CA GLU A 85 -3.56 10.20 -2.98
C GLU A 85 -2.27 10.98 -2.69
N MET A 86 -1.12 10.31 -2.59
CA MET A 86 0.14 10.96 -2.22
C MET A 86 0.85 11.66 -3.40
N TRP A 87 0.28 11.57 -4.61
CA TRP A 87 0.79 12.18 -5.84
C TRP A 87 -0.27 13.02 -6.58
N LEU A 88 -1.28 13.53 -5.85
CA LEU A 88 -2.31 14.46 -6.36
C LEU A 88 -2.22 15.85 -5.68
N LEU A 89 -1.06 16.20 -5.13
CA LEU A 89 -0.69 17.56 -4.72
C LEU A 89 0.51 18.05 -5.51
#